data_AF-A0A1Y5Q440-F1
#
_entry.id   AF-A0A1Y5Q440-F1
#
_cell.length_a   1.000
_cell.length_b   1.000
_cell.length_c   1.000
_cell.angle_alpha   90.00
_cell.angle_beta   90.00
_cell.angle_gamma   90.00
#
_symmetry.space_group_name_H-M   'P 1'
#
loop_
_entity.id
_entity.type
_entity.pdbx_description
1 polymer ?
#
loop_
_entity_poly.entity_id
_entity_poly.type
_entity_poly.pdbx_seq_one_letter_code
_entity_poly.pdbx_strand_id
1 'polypeptide(L)'
;MLSTPAPLTGGGRFHLEKGRMDAEVIVIEVIGWTAAAIILAAYILLSLGKLEGRSYFYQWMNVIGAGGFIVNSGYNGALPSAVLNVIWAAMGLFTLWSVWRARQAARAAIR
;
A
#
# COMPACT_ATOMS: atom_id res chain seq x y z
N MET A 1 -28.15 -2.63 -55.18
CA MET A 1 -28.69 -2.78 -53.81
C MET A 1 -27.54 -3.21 -52.91
N LEU A 2 -26.92 -2.28 -52.19
CA LEU A 2 -25.86 -2.58 -51.22
C LEU A 2 -26.52 -3.15 -49.95
N SER A 3 -26.32 -4.43 -49.69
CA SER A 3 -26.57 -5.02 -48.38
C SER A 3 -25.42 -4.63 -47.45
N THR A 4 -25.66 -3.66 -46.57
CA THR A 4 -24.77 -3.41 -45.44
C THR A 4 -24.78 -4.64 -44.51
N PRO A 5 -23.62 -5.22 -44.15
CA PRO A 5 -23.59 -6.26 -43.13
C PRO A 5 -23.90 -5.67 -41.75
N ALA A 6 -24.75 -6.35 -40.99
CA ALA A 6 -25.13 -5.97 -39.62
C ALA A 6 -23.91 -5.95 -38.69
N PRO A 7 -23.81 -5.00 -37.74
CA PRO A 7 -22.70 -4.96 -36.80
C PRO A 7 -22.84 -6.12 -35.81
N LEU A 8 -21.89 -7.06 -35.85
CA LEU A 8 -21.77 -8.09 -34.83
C LEU A 8 -21.12 -7.48 -33.57
N THR A 9 -21.60 -7.92 -32.40
CA THR A 9 -20.89 -7.99 -31.11
C THR A 9 -20.94 -6.77 -30.16
N GLY A 10 -21.89 -6.82 -29.20
CA GLY A 10 -21.84 -6.09 -27.92
C GLY A 10 -21.74 -7.00 -26.69
N GLY A 11 -22.31 -8.20 -26.73
CA GLY A 11 -22.43 -9.09 -25.55
C GLY A 11 -21.12 -9.72 -25.07
N GLY A 12 -20.23 -10.12 -25.99
CA GLY A 12 -18.96 -10.78 -25.64
C GLY A 12 -17.94 -9.83 -25.01
N ARG A 13 -17.85 -8.58 -25.51
CA ARG A 13 -16.91 -7.58 -24.99
C ARG A 13 -17.27 -7.12 -23.57
N PHE A 14 -18.57 -6.92 -23.31
CA PHE A 14 -19.07 -6.51 -21.99
C PHE A 14 -18.77 -7.54 -20.88
N HIS A 15 -18.88 -8.84 -21.19
CA HIS A 15 -18.65 -9.89 -20.19
C HIS A 15 -17.16 -10.03 -19.80
N LEU A 16 -16.25 -9.88 -20.78
CA LEU A 16 -14.80 -9.89 -20.55
C LEU A 16 -14.32 -8.66 -19.78
N GLU A 17 -14.90 -7.50 -20.07
CA GLU A 17 -14.57 -6.23 -19.41
C GLU A 17 -15.06 -6.24 -17.96
N LYS A 18 -16.29 -6.71 -17.71
CA LYS A 18 -16.84 -6.88 -16.36
C LYS A 18 -15.99 -7.85 -15.52
N GLY A 19 -15.65 -9.03 -16.06
CA GLY A 19 -14.83 -10.00 -15.33
C GLY A 19 -13.42 -9.48 -15.01
N ARG A 20 -12.84 -8.65 -15.88
CA ARG A 20 -11.55 -7.99 -15.60
C ARG A 20 -11.66 -6.94 -14.50
N MET A 21 -12.70 -6.10 -14.55
CA MET A 21 -12.96 -5.11 -13.50
C MET A 21 -13.15 -5.79 -12.13
N ASP A 22 -13.89 -6.89 -12.09
CA ASP A 22 -14.11 -7.66 -10.85
C ASP A 22 -12.79 -8.19 -10.28
N ALA A 23 -11.91 -8.75 -11.12
CA ALA A 23 -10.60 -9.25 -10.69
C ALA A 23 -9.68 -8.12 -10.17
N GLU A 24 -9.67 -6.97 -10.85
CA GLU A 24 -8.91 -5.79 -10.42
C GLU A 24 -9.35 -5.31 -9.03
N VAL A 25 -10.66 -5.18 -8.80
CA VAL A 25 -11.23 -4.78 -7.51
C VAL A 25 -10.83 -5.77 -6.41
N ILE A 26 -10.93 -7.08 -6.68
CA ILE A 26 -10.56 -8.11 -5.69
C ILE A 26 -9.09 -8.00 -5.29
N VAL A 27 -8.17 -7.81 -6.25
CA VAL A 27 -6.74 -7.66 -5.95
C VAL A 27 -6.51 -6.45 -5.04
N ILE A 28 -7.19 -5.34 -5.31
CA ILE A 28 -7.03 -4.09 -4.56
C ILE A 28 -7.59 -4.20 -3.14
N GLU A 29 -8.69 -4.91 -2.96
CA GLU A 29 -9.23 -5.23 -1.63
C GLU A 29 -8.30 -6.14 -0.85
N VAL A 30 -7.73 -7.17 -1.47
CA VAL A 30 -6.74 -8.06 -0.83
C VAL A 30 -5.51 -7.25 -0.37
N ILE A 31 -5.02 -6.31 -1.19
CA ILE A 31 -3.94 -5.39 -0.82
C ILE A 31 -4.35 -4.55 0.41
N GLY A 32 -5.56 -3.99 0.41
CA GLY A 32 -6.08 -3.18 1.51
C GLY A 32 -6.18 -3.95 2.83
N TRP A 33 -6.76 -5.14 2.81
CA TRP A 33 -6.88 -5.98 4.00
C TRP A 33 -5.53 -6.50 4.51
N THR A 34 -4.60 -6.81 3.60
CA THR A 34 -3.23 -7.19 3.96
C THR A 34 -2.49 -6.02 4.62
N ALA A 35 -2.63 -4.82 4.06
CA ALA A 35 -2.09 -3.59 4.63
C ALA A 35 -2.64 -3.32 6.04
N ALA A 36 -3.96 -3.47 6.22
CA ALA A 36 -4.61 -3.35 7.52
C ALA A 36 -4.03 -4.33 8.54
N ALA A 37 -3.87 -5.60 8.17
CA ALA A 37 -3.29 -6.62 9.04
C ALA A 37 -1.85 -6.29 9.46
N ILE A 38 -1.02 -5.78 8.54
CA ILE A 38 0.36 -5.38 8.82
C ILE A 38 0.39 -4.20 9.80
N ILE A 39 -0.40 -3.16 9.57
CA ILE A 39 -0.46 -1.97 10.45
C ILE A 39 -0.96 -2.36 11.85
N LEU A 40 -2.01 -3.18 11.94
CA LEU A 40 -2.53 -3.64 13.23
C LEU A 40 -1.51 -4.50 13.97
N ALA A 41 -0.81 -5.41 13.27
CA ALA A 41 0.27 -6.18 13.87
C ALA A 41 1.41 -5.27 14.36
N ALA A 42 1.79 -4.24 13.59
CA ALA A 42 2.81 -3.27 13.99
C ALA A 42 2.40 -2.52 15.26
N TYR A 43 1.14 -2.07 15.31
CA TYR A 43 0.58 -1.38 16.48
C TYR A 43 0.55 -2.30 17.70
N ILE A 44 0.05 -3.54 17.58
CA ILE A 44 0.03 -4.51 18.68
C ILE A 44 1.44 -4.76 19.21
N LEU A 45 2.42 -4.99 18.32
CA LEU A 45 3.80 -5.23 18.73
C LEU A 45 4.42 -4.02 19.42
N LEU A 46 4.13 -2.80 18.96
CA LEU A 46 4.55 -1.56 19.62
C LEU A 46 3.89 -1.41 21.00
N SER A 47 2.57 -1.61 21.09
CA SER A 47 1.79 -1.48 22.32
C SER A 47 2.18 -2.51 23.38
N LEU A 48 2.58 -3.71 22.96
CA LEU A 48 3.12 -4.74 23.85
C LEU A 48 4.58 -4.49 24.26
N GLY A 49 5.21 -3.40 23.79
CA GLY A 49 6.63 -3.10 24.04
C GLY A 49 7.59 -4.07 23.35
N LYS A 50 7.11 -4.90 22.41
CA LYS A 50 7.93 -5.86 21.65
C LYS A 50 8.74 -5.18 20.54
N LEU A 51 8.28 -4.02 20.08
CA LEU A 51 8.99 -3.16 19.15
C LEU A 51 9.05 -1.75 19.70
N GLU A 52 10.14 -1.04 19.39
CA GLU A 52 10.28 0.38 19.67
C GLU A 52 9.91 1.22 18.46
N GLY A 53 9.44 2.46 18.68
CA GLY A 53 9.12 3.39 17.60
C GLY A 53 10.30 3.70 16.67
N ARG A 54 11.56 3.55 17.10
CA ARG A 54 12.75 3.72 16.24
C ARG A 54 13.26 2.42 15.63
N SER A 55 12.59 1.29 15.87
CA SER A 55 12.98 -0.01 15.32
C SER A 55 12.83 -0.03 13.80
N TYR A 56 13.84 -0.57 13.10
CA TYR A 56 13.78 -0.77 11.65
C TYR A 56 12.57 -1.61 11.24
N PHE A 57 12.31 -2.68 11.99
CA PHE A 57 11.23 -3.60 11.66
C PHE A 57 9.87 -2.92 11.78
N TYR A 58 9.64 -2.19 12.88
CA TYR A 58 8.42 -1.39 13.07
C TYR A 58 8.22 -0.36 11.94
N GLN A 59 9.28 0.36 11.57
CA GLN A 59 9.17 1.37 10.52
C GLN A 59 8.93 0.77 9.13
N TRP A 60 9.52 -0.39 8.82
CA TRP A 60 9.20 -1.11 7.58
C TRP A 60 7.76 -1.61 7.55
N MET A 61 7.24 -2.14 8.66
CA MET A 61 5.83 -2.53 8.74
C MET A 61 4.90 -1.33 8.44
N ASN A 62 5.19 -0.16 9.00
CA ASN A 62 4.42 1.06 8.71
C ASN A 62 4.55 1.51 7.26
N VAL A 63 5.75 1.51 6.69
CA VAL A 63 5.94 1.94 5.28
C VAL A 63 5.22 1.00 4.31
N ILE A 64 5.33 -0.32 4.51
CA ILE A 64 4.69 -1.32 3.66
C ILE A 64 3.16 -1.27 3.82
N GLY A 65 2.68 -1.23 5.07
CA GLY A 65 1.25 -1.13 5.37
C GLY A 65 0.63 0.16 4.82
N ALA A 66 1.28 1.30 5.05
CA ALA A 66 0.84 2.57 4.49
C ALA A 66 0.87 2.55 2.95
N GLY A 67 1.91 1.98 2.33
CA GLY A 67 1.99 1.79 0.89
C GLY A 67 0.80 1.02 0.30
N GLY A 68 0.41 -0.09 0.94
CA GLY A 68 -0.78 -0.85 0.53
C GLY A 68 -2.08 -0.08 0.69
N PHE A 69 -2.22 0.71 1.78
CA PHE A 69 -3.38 1.59 1.93
C PHE A 69 -3.41 2.73 0.91
N ILE A 70 -2.28 3.30 0.51
CA ILE A 70 -2.23 4.32 -0.55
C ILE A 70 -2.79 3.74 -1.86
N VAL A 71 -2.39 2.52 -2.22
CA VAL A 71 -2.90 1.83 -3.42
C VAL A 71 -4.41 1.56 -3.30
N ASN A 72 -4.84 0.99 -2.17
CA ASN A 72 -6.26 0.66 -1.96
C ASN A 72 -7.16 1.91 -1.91
N SER A 73 -6.79 2.92 -1.12
CA SER A 73 -7.57 4.14 -0.98
C SER A 73 -7.50 5.04 -2.21
N GLY A 74 -6.38 5.05 -2.93
CA GLY A 74 -6.24 5.75 -4.20
C GLY A 74 -7.19 5.21 -5.25
N TYR A 75 -7.32 3.88 -5.37
CA TYR A 75 -8.25 3.25 -6.29
C TYR A 75 -9.73 3.45 -5.89
N ASN A 76 -10.03 3.33 -4.59
CA ASN A 76 -11.38 3.53 -4.06
C ASN A 76 -11.80 5.02 -3.95
N GLY A 77 -10.96 5.97 -4.37
CA GLY A 77 -11.25 7.41 -4.31
C GLY A 77 -11.28 7.99 -2.88
N ALA A 78 -10.75 7.28 -1.90
CA ALA A 78 -10.71 7.70 -0.50
C ALA A 78 -9.53 8.64 -0.22
N LEU A 79 -9.59 9.85 -0.78
CA LEU A 79 -8.53 10.87 -0.71
C LEU A 79 -7.99 11.14 0.71
N PRO A 80 -8.83 11.30 1.76
CA PRO A 80 -8.32 11.54 3.11
C PRO A 80 -7.43 10.40 3.62
N SER A 81 -7.81 9.16 3.35
CA SER A 81 -7.04 7.97 3.74
C SER A 81 -5.73 7.89 2.95
N ALA A 82 -5.75 8.17 1.65
CA ALA A 82 -4.56 8.15 0.81
C ALA A 82 -3.52 9.17 1.30
N VAL A 83 -3.93 10.42 1.55
CA VAL A 83 -3.03 11.48 2.03
C VAL A 83 -2.46 11.14 3.41
N LEU A 84 -3.29 10.64 4.33
CA LEU A 84 -2.84 10.21 5.65
C LEU A 84 -1.74 9.16 5.53
N ASN A 85 -1.94 8.13 4.70
CA ASN A 85 -0.96 7.06 4.55
C ASN A 85 0.31 7.52 3.82
N VAL A 86 0.23 8.48 2.89
CA VAL A 86 1.42 9.11 2.30
C VAL A 86 2.28 9.78 3.38
N ILE A 87 1.66 10.60 4.23
CA ILE A 87 2.35 11.28 5.33
C ILE A 87 2.94 10.24 6.30
N TRP A 88 2.17 9.19 6.59
CA TRP A 88 2.60 8.13 7.50
C TRP A 88 3.81 7.35 6.97
N ALA A 89 3.79 6.98 5.69
CA ALA A 89 4.93 6.35 5.01
C ALA A 89 6.16 7.27 5.02
N ALA A 90 5.98 8.58 4.76
CA ALA A 90 7.06 9.56 4.80
C ALA A 90 7.71 9.65 6.20
N MET A 91 6.92 9.65 7.27
CA MET A 91 7.45 9.61 8.64
C MET A 91 8.27 8.34 8.91
N GLY A 92 7.82 7.19 8.39
CA GLY A 92 8.55 5.93 8.54
C GLY A 92 9.88 5.91 7.80
N LEU A 93 9.89 6.37 6.55
CA LEU A 93 11.11 6.52 5.74
C LEU A 93 12.09 7.51 6.38
N PHE A 94 11.60 8.65 6.87
CA PHE A 94 12.42 9.64 7.58
C PHE A 94 13.07 9.02 8.82
N THR A 95 12.31 8.25 9.61
CA THR A 95 12.84 7.56 10.78
C THR A 95 13.92 6.56 10.40
N LEU A 96 13.69 5.72 9.38
CA LEU A 96 14.69 4.78 8.86
C LEU A 96 15.99 5.48 8.44
N TRP A 97 15.88 6.57 7.70
CA TRP A 97 17.02 7.39 7.27
C TRP A 97 17.78 7.97 8.48
N SER A 98 17.06 8.51 9.47
CA SER A 98 17.66 9.08 10.68
C SER A 98 18.46 8.05 11.47
N VAL A 99 17.95 6.82 11.61
CA VAL A 99 18.62 5.76 12.35
C VAL A 99 19.81 5.22 11.57
N TRP A 100 19.71 5.13 10.24
CA TRP A 100 20.83 4.72 9.40
C TRP A 100 21.99 5.71 9.50
N ARG A 101 21.69 7.01 9.43
CA ARG A 101 22.71 8.06 9.62
C ARG A 101 23.39 8.00 10.99
N ALA A 102 22.62 7.83 12.06
CA ALA A 102 23.17 7.71 13.41
C ALA A 102 24.14 6.53 13.55
N ARG A 103 23.79 5.37 12.95
CA ARG A 103 24.66 4.19 12.94
C ARG A 103 25.96 4.40 12.18
N GLN A 104 25.91 5.11 11.05
CA GLN A 104 27.10 5.40 10.25
C GLN A 104 28.05 6.35 10.99
N ALA A 105 27.52 7.37 11.68
CA ALA A 105 28.33 8.27 12.51
C ALA A 105 29.03 7.51 13.66
N ALA A 106 28.30 6.63 14.37
CA ALA A 106 28.88 5.82 15.44
C ALA A 106 29.99 4.88 14.93
N ARG A 107 29.81 4.27 13.75
CA ARG A 107 30.83 3.42 13.12
C ARG A 107 32.08 4.19 12.70
N ALA A 108 31.93 5.44 12.26
CA ALA A 108 33.04 6.29 11.88
C ALA A 108 33.87 6.74 13.09
N ALA A 109 33.24 6.94 14.26
CA ALA A 109 33.93 7.34 15.49
C ALA A 109 34.76 6.22 16.15
N ILE A 110 34.52 4.95 15.77
CA ILE A 110 35.25 3.77 16.27
C ILE A 110 36.45 3.41 15.36
N ARG A 111 36.52 3.99 14.15
CA ARG A 111 37.63 3.82 13.22
C ARG A 111 38.66 4.92 13.42
#